data_AF-A0A4C1ZZK0-F1
#
_entry.id   AF-A0A4C1ZZK0-F1
#
_cell.length_a   1.000
_cell.length_b   1.000
_cell.length_c   1.000
_cell.angle_alpha   90.00
_cell.angle_beta   90.00
_cell.angle_gamma   90.00
#
_symmetry.space_group_name_H-M   'P 1'
#
loop_
_entity.id
_entity.type
_entity.pdbx_description
1 polymer ?
#
loop_
_entity_poly.entity_id
_entity_poly.type
_entity_poly.pdbx_seq_one_letter_code
_entity_poly.pdbx_strand_id
1 'polypeptide(L)' 'MTQFLVPNHVIAGNDARLECNYDLEDEVLYAVKWYKDGNEFFHYQPGNDPPKQSFPEFGVDVDFKSSESPLALSTLVISI' A
#
# COMPACT_ATOMS: atom_id res chain seq x y z
N MET A 1 6.61 -12.24 4.73
CA MET A 1 5.54 -11.34 5.21
C MET A 1 5.41 -11.57 6.71
N THR A 2 5.65 -10.56 7.53
CA THR A 2 5.64 -10.69 9.00
C THR A 2 4.35 -10.14 9.61
N GLN A 3 3.73 -9.15 8.99
CA GLN A 3 2.47 -8.58 9.47
C GLN A 3 1.67 -7.94 8.34
N PHE A 4 0.36 -8.15 8.35
CA PHE A 4 -0.59 -7.52 7.45
C PHE A 4 -1.69 -6.88 8.29
N LEU A 5 -1.79 -5.55 8.27
CA LEU A 5 -2.78 -4.79 9.02
C LEU A 5 -3.68 -4.05 8.04
N VAL A 6 -4.91 -4.54 7.94
CA VAL A 6 -5.98 -3.90 7.17
C VAL A 6 -7.23 -3.89 8.06
N PRO A 7 -7.87 -2.73 8.28
CA PRO A 7 -9.11 -2.67 9.02
C PRO A 7 -10.22 -3.44 8.28
N ASN A 8 -10.98 -4.26 9.00
CA ASN A 8 -12.11 -5.03 8.43
C ASN A 8 -13.24 -4.14 7.89
N HIS A 9 -13.41 -2.95 8.48
CA HIS A 9 -14.42 -1.98 8.07
C HIS A 9 -13.93 -0.58 8.43
N VAL A 10 -14.22 0.36 7.55
CA VAL A 10 -13.91 1.78 7.72
C VAL A 10 -15.20 2.54 7.47
N ILE A 11 -15.41 3.63 8.19
CA ILE A 11 -16.56 4.50 8.00
C ILE A 11 -16.28 5.38 6.79
N ALA A 12 -17.21 5.48 5.83
CA ALA A 12 -17.09 6.41 4.71
C ALA A 12 -16.88 7.84 5.23
N GLY A 13 -15.87 8.52 4.71
CA GLY A 13 -15.35 9.81 5.14
C GLY A 13 -14.11 9.72 6.05
N ASN A 14 -13.71 8.53 6.49
CA ASN A 14 -12.50 8.32 7.30
C ASN A 14 -11.38 7.64 6.51
N ASP A 15 -10.15 7.99 6.89
CA ASP A 15 -8.93 7.38 6.40
C ASP A 15 -8.78 5.92 6.86
N ALA A 16 -8.48 5.01 5.94
CA ALA A 16 -8.03 3.66 6.24
C ALA A 16 -6.53 3.53 6.04
N ARG A 17 -5.83 2.97 7.02
CA ARG A 17 -4.40 2.68 6.90
C ARG A 17 -4.21 1.20 6.53
N LEU A 18 -3.63 0.95 5.37
CA LEU A 18 -3.20 -0.37 4.92
C LEU A 18 -1.71 -0.49 5.20
N GLU A 19 -1.31 -1.43 6.06
CA GLU A 19 0.09 -1.70 6.34
C GLU A 19 0.45 -3.12 5.97
N CYS A 20 1.55 -3.25 5.24
CA CYS A 20 2.13 -4.55 4.99
C CYS A 20 3.62 -4.51 5.33
N ASN A 21 4.00 -5.32 6.31
CA ASN A 21 5.37 -5.50 6.77
C ASN A 21 5.96 -6.76 6.12
N TYR A 22 7.04 -6.54 5.38
CA TYR A 22 7.85 -7.61 4.82
C TYR A 22 9.22 -7.64 5.50
N ASP A 23 9.58 -8.82 5.99
CA ASP A 23 10.98 -9.17 6.22
C ASP A 23 11.50 -9.77 4.92
N LEU A 24 12.48 -9.10 4.32
CA LEU A 24 13.08 -9.50 3.05
C LEU A 24 14.40 -10.25 3.25
N GLU A 25 14.92 -10.35 4.48
CA GLU A 25 16.26 -10.88 4.75
C GLU A 25 17.31 -10.28 3.76
N ASP A 26 17.84 -11.09 2.83
CA ASP A 26 18.80 -10.70 1.79
C ASP A 26 18.18 -10.54 0.38
N GLU A 27 16.86 -10.66 0.25
CA GLU A 27 16.11 -10.53 -1.00
C GLU A 27 15.64 -9.09 -1.25
N VAL A 28 15.29 -8.79 -2.49
CA VAL A 28 14.68 -7.50 -2.87
C VAL A 28 13.18 -7.68 -3.12
N LEU A 29 12.39 -6.75 -2.61
CA LEU A 29 10.96 -6.73 -2.87
C LEU A 29 10.70 -6.50 -4.36
N TYR A 30 10.03 -7.46 -5.00
CA TYR A 30 9.65 -7.33 -6.40
C TYR A 30 8.61 -6.21 -6.59
N ALA A 31 7.45 -6.35 -5.93
CA ALA A 31 6.41 -5.32 -5.90
C ALA A 31 5.41 -5.54 -4.77
N VAL A 32 4.73 -4.47 -4.35
CA VAL A 32 3.51 -4.51 -3.52
C VAL A 32 2.38 -3.90 -4.32
N LYS A 33 1.25 -4.62 -4.41
CA LYS A 33 0.08 -4.18 -5.14
C LYS A 33 -1.15 -4.25 -4.24
N TRP A 34 -1.99 -3.21 -4.26
CA TRP A 34 -3.28 -3.22 -3.58
C TRP A 34 -4.41 -3.23 -4.60
N TYR A 35 -5.42 -4.05 -4.31
CA TYR A 35 -6.59 -4.25 -5.15
C TYR A 35 -7.86 -4.03 -4.34
N LYS A 36 -8.83 -3.37 -4.95
CA LYS A 36 -10.21 -3.25 -4.45
C LYS A 36 -11.13 -3.71 -5.57
N ASP A 37 -12.06 -4.60 -5.25
CA ASP A 37 -13.03 -5.15 -6.21
C ASP A 37 -12.40 -5.74 -7.50
N GLY A 38 -11.16 -6.22 -7.41
CA GLY A 38 -10.38 -6.75 -8.53
C GLY A 38 -9.61 -5.70 -9.34
N ASN A 39 -9.76 -4.41 -9.06
CA ASN A 39 -9.02 -3.33 -9.70
C ASN A 39 -7.81 -2.92 -8.87
N GLU A 40 -6.65 -2.80 -9.53
CA GLU A 40 -5.43 -2.28 -8.92
C GLU A 40 -5.61 -0.78 -8.67
N PHE A 41 -5.30 -0.32 -7.46
CA PHE A 41 -5.34 1.11 -7.12
C PHE A 41 -4.00 1.65 -6.58
N PHE A 42 -3.07 0.76 -6.22
CA PHE A 42 -1.71 1.11 -5.82
C PHE A 42 -0.70 0.05 -6.21
N HIS A 43 0.49 0.49 -6.63
CA HIS A 43 1.66 -0.33 -6.94
C HIS A 43 2.93 0.32 -6.38
N TYR A 44 3.74 -0.46 -5.65
CA TYR A 44 5.08 -0.09 -5.25
C TYR A 44 6.09 -1.09 -5.80
N GLN A 45 7.09 -0.60 -6.54
CA GLN A 45 8.18 -1.40 -7.09
C GLN A 45 9.49 -0.62 -6.95
N PRO A 46 10.43 -1.05 -6.08
CA PRO A 46 11.67 -0.33 -5.80
C PRO A 46 12.53 0.00 -7.03
N GLY A 47 12.44 -0.81 -8.10
CA GLY A 47 13.20 -0.62 -9.34
C GLY A 47 12.57 0.30 -10.38
N ASN A 48 11.38 0.86 -10.14
CA ASN A 48 10.70 1.74 -11.10
C ASN A 48 10.93 3.23 -10.79
N ASP A 49 10.76 4.06 -11.81
CA ASP A 49 10.70 5.52 -11.68
C ASP A 49 9.37 6.04 -12.26
N PRO A 50 8.41 6.52 -11.43
CA PRO A 50 8.47 6.56 -9.97
C PRO A 50 8.25 5.17 -9.34
N PRO A 51 8.81 4.89 -8.15
CA PRO A 51 8.68 3.60 -7.49
C PRO A 51 7.28 3.36 -6.91
N LYS A 52 6.49 4.42 -6.71
CA LYS A 52 5.10 4.37 -6.24
C LYS A 52 4.19 4.88 -7.36
N GLN A 53 3.12 4.15 -7.62
CA GLN A 53 2.11 4.49 -8.61
C GLN A 53 0.73 4.27 -7.97
N SER A 54 -0.21 5.17 -8.27
CA SER A 54 -1.62 5.01 -7.94
C SER A 54 -2.45 4.95 -9.22
N PHE A 55 -3.55 4.22 -9.14
CA PHE A 55 -4.51 4.09 -10.24
C PHE A 55 -5.89 4.50 -9.72
N PRO A 56 -6.70 5.19 -10.56
CA PRO A 56 -8.02 5.62 -10.15
C PRO A 56 -8.94 4.43 -9.91
N GLU A 57 -9.55 4.37 -8.73
CA GLU A 57 -10.53 3.37 -8.34
C GLU A 57 -11.69 4.06 -7.62
N PHE A 58 -12.92 3.59 -7.85
CA PHE A 58 -14.11 4.28 -7.34
C PHE A 58 -14.19 4.21 -5.81
N GLY A 59 -14.32 5.39 -5.18
CA GLY A 59 -14.39 5.52 -3.73
C GLY A 59 -13.05 5.28 -3.04
N VAL A 60 -11.93 5.47 -3.75
CA VAL A 60 -10.58 5.38 -3.20
C VAL A 60 -9.78 6.59 -3.64
N ASP A 61 -9.35 7.39 -2.67
CA ASP A 61 -8.30 8.39 -2.86
C ASP A 61 -7.03 7.93 -2.13
N VAL A 62 -5.88 7.94 -2.82
CA VAL A 62 -4.63 7.34 -2.34
C VAL A 62 -3.64 8.40 -1.89
N ASP A 63 -3.30 8.41 -0.59
CA ASP A 63 -2.24 9.27 -0.04
C ASP A 63 -0.96 8.45 0.27
N PHE A 64 0.14 8.89 -0.33
CA PHE A 64 1.47 8.30 -0.19
C PHE A 64 2.19 8.81 1.06
N LYS A 65 1.68 8.53 2.26
CA LYS A 65 2.45 8.88 3.47
C LYS A 65 3.74 8.07 3.53
N SER A 66 4.85 8.77 3.82
CA SER A 66 6.22 8.26 3.74
C SER A 66 6.44 7.06 4.65
N SER A 67 6.94 5.97 4.08
CA SER A 67 7.50 4.84 4.79
C SER A 67 9.02 4.94 4.68
N GLU A 68 9.66 5.61 5.64
CA GLU A 68 11.13 5.72 5.75
C GLU A 68 11.72 4.62 6.64
N SER A 69 11.39 3.36 6.38
CA SER A 69 11.98 2.24 7.14
C SER A 69 12.75 1.28 6.22
N PRO A 70 13.90 0.74 6.66
CA PRO A 70 14.64 -0.29 5.94
C PRO A 70 13.89 -1.63 5.89
N LEU A 71 12.92 -1.83 6.78
CA LEU A 71 11.87 -2.83 6.63
C LEU A 71 10.89 -2.31 5.58
N ALA A 72 10.59 -3.09 4.55
CA ALA A 72 9.63 -2.74 3.50
C ALA A 72 8.20 -2.69 4.09
N LEU A 73 7.91 -1.61 4.80
CA LEU A 73 6.60 -1.23 5.30
C LEU A 73 5.91 -0.46 4.18
N SER A 74 4.92 -1.04 3.52
CA SER A 74 4.02 -0.25 2.67
C SER A 74 2.88 0.27 3.53
N THR A 75 2.93 1.55 3.93
CA THR A 75 1.77 2.24 4.50
C THR A 75 1.03 2.95 3.37
N LEU A 76 -0.26 2.67 3.21
CA LEU A 76 -1.16 3.40 2.35
C LEU A 76 -2.28 4.00 3.18
N VAL A 77 -2.60 5.27 2.96
CA VAL A 77 -3.82 5.86 3.51
C VAL A 77 -4.81 6.01 2.37
N ILE A 78 -6.02 5.47 2.56
CA ILE A 78 -7.12 5.65 1.61
C ILE A 78 -8.26 6.43 2.26
N SER A 79 -8.81 7.40 1.55
CA SER A 79 -10.07 8.05 1.91
C SER A 79 -11.21 7.36 1.17
N ILE A 80 -12.24 6.89 1.89
CA ILE A 80 -13.40 6.16 1.34
C ILE A 80 -14.64 7.06 1.35
#